data_AF-A0A1Y2GUS3-F1
#
_entry.id   AF-A0A1Y2GUS3-F1
#
_cell.length_a   1.000
_cell.length_b   1.000
_cell.length_c   1.000
_cell.angle_alpha   90.00
_cell.angle_beta   90.00
_cell.angle_gamma   90.00
#
_symmetry.space_group_name_H-M   'P 1'
#
loop_
_entity.id
_entity.type
_entity.pdbx_description
1 polymer ?
#
loop_
_entity_poly.entity_id
_entity_poly.type
_entity_poly.pdbx_seq_one_letter_code
_entity_poly.pdbx_strand_id
1 'polypeptide(L)'
;MAPVFSFVLVTASLVCAMAAPSTRNLEGAAVSTSYTGLGKIYNDYAIRGACPDMNYSAHDAFATVNAAQFGSVKDGTSACGKYVKVNHADTPSKHYIYKIVDYCKHCNNGELGLSEPAIRELTNSSHARIDWEIINHKDTSENSELVKAFSYNKKSKSTKKSVSKKSSHSHYRWRYRGRGTWFSDTFGSCGERFSQNDMIVALNEAQMGKMWGPRSKCGAKIRVTARGSSKSIVVRVVDTCPHRFCSYGQLDLSQAAFKHFAHKDKGILDLRWKFI
;
A
#
# COMPACT_ATOMS: atom_id res chain seq x y z
N MET A 1 25.29 95.51 22.53
CA MET A 1 23.98 95.91 23.05
C MET A 1 22.91 95.10 22.31
N ALA A 2 22.07 94.39 23.08
CA ALA A 2 20.84 93.67 22.72
C ALA A 2 20.92 92.44 21.76
N PRO A 3 19.98 91.47 21.86
CA PRO A 3 19.44 90.86 23.08
C PRO A 3 19.31 89.31 23.03
N VAL A 4 19.30 88.73 24.23
CA VAL A 4 18.50 87.59 24.73
C VAL A 4 17.80 86.68 23.70
N PHE A 5 18.15 85.38 23.73
CA PHE A 5 17.17 84.30 23.52
C PHE A 5 17.49 83.13 24.45
N SER A 6 16.64 82.96 25.48
CA SER A 6 16.52 81.75 26.28
C SER A 6 16.03 80.61 25.39
N PHE A 7 16.78 79.50 25.35
CA PHE A 7 16.23 78.21 24.97
C PHE A 7 16.26 77.29 26.19
N VAL A 8 15.08 77.11 26.77
CA VAL A 8 14.80 76.09 27.78
C VAL A 8 14.90 74.74 27.10
N LEU A 9 15.92 73.94 27.44
CA LEU A 9 15.96 72.52 27.08
C LEU A 9 14.96 71.79 27.99
N VAL A 10 13.76 71.52 27.48
CA VAL A 10 12.84 70.57 28.09
C VAL A 10 13.39 69.17 27.83
N THR A 11 13.98 68.56 28.85
CA THR A 11 14.30 67.12 28.85
C THR A 11 13.01 66.35 29.03
N ALA A 12 12.35 66.04 27.91
CA ALA A 12 11.26 65.07 27.91
C ALA A 12 11.84 63.68 28.19
N SER A 13 11.66 63.20 29.41
CA SER A 13 11.87 61.80 29.78
C SER A 13 11.03 60.92 28.85
N LEU A 14 11.70 60.25 27.91
CA LEU A 14 11.11 59.25 27.06
C LEU A 14 10.82 58.00 27.92
N VAL A 15 9.67 57.99 28.60
CA VAL A 15 9.11 56.76 29.14
C VAL A 15 8.77 55.90 27.94
N CYS A 16 9.59 54.87 27.71
CA CYS A 16 9.31 53.83 26.74
C CYS A 16 8.06 53.09 27.23
N ALA A 17 6.88 53.55 26.80
CA ALA A 17 5.67 52.76 26.92
C ALA A 17 5.92 51.49 26.10
N MET A 18 6.06 50.36 26.80
CA MET A 18 6.03 49.06 26.16
C MET A 18 4.66 48.92 25.51
N ALA A 19 4.60 49.25 24.22
CA ALA A 19 3.51 48.81 23.37
C ALA A 19 3.59 47.27 23.38
N ALA A 20 2.68 46.66 24.14
CA ALA A 20 2.41 45.24 24.04
C ALA A 20 2.26 44.91 22.55
N PRO A 21 2.93 43.86 22.03
CA PRO A 21 2.73 43.46 20.65
C PRO A 21 1.23 43.22 20.48
N SER A 22 0.62 44.05 19.64
CA SER A 22 -0.73 43.90 19.15
C SER A 22 -0.92 42.42 18.83
N THR A 23 -1.87 41.79 19.51
CA THR A 23 -2.33 40.43 19.22
C THR A 23 -2.90 40.43 17.81
N ARG A 24 -2.01 40.36 16.82
CA ARG A 24 -2.38 39.90 15.50
C ARG A 24 -2.85 38.48 15.74
N ASN A 25 -4.15 38.28 15.50
CA ASN A 25 -4.75 36.98 15.33
C ASN A 25 -3.85 36.18 14.38
N LEU A 26 -2.98 35.36 14.96
CA LEU A 26 -2.46 34.18 14.30
C LEU A 26 -3.61 33.18 14.40
N GLU A 27 -4.57 33.38 13.51
CA GLU A 27 -5.45 32.31 13.06
C GLU A 27 -4.50 31.15 12.73
N GLY A 28 -4.54 30.11 13.56
CA GLY A 28 -3.60 29.01 13.52
C GLY A 28 -3.65 28.37 12.15
N ALA A 29 -2.69 28.71 11.29
CA ALA A 29 -2.37 27.91 10.13
C ALA A 29 -1.98 26.55 10.69
N ALA A 30 -2.86 25.56 10.55
CA ALA A 30 -2.58 24.19 10.93
C ALA A 30 -1.27 23.81 10.22
N VAL A 31 -0.21 23.60 11.01
CA VAL A 31 1.07 23.13 10.48
C VAL A 31 0.82 21.73 9.95
N SER A 32 0.53 21.62 8.65
CA SER A 32 0.44 20.33 7.98
C SER A 32 1.84 19.73 8.00
N THR A 33 2.01 18.69 8.80
CA THR A 33 3.27 17.94 8.82
C THR A 33 3.26 17.04 7.59
N SER A 34 4.11 17.38 6.62
CA SER A 34 4.35 16.54 5.45
C SER A 34 5.52 15.59 5.72
N TYR A 35 5.45 14.43 5.08
CA TYR A 35 6.43 13.35 5.20
C TYR A 35 6.86 12.91 3.80
N THR A 36 8.13 12.54 3.67
CA THR A 36 8.66 11.89 2.47
C THR A 36 9.16 10.51 2.84
N GLY A 37 8.86 9.51 2.02
CA GLY A 37 9.32 8.15 2.28
C GLY A 37 8.88 7.15 1.22
N LEU A 38 8.85 5.88 1.63
CA LEU A 38 8.42 4.78 0.77
C LEU A 38 6.98 4.37 1.09
N GLY A 39 6.14 4.38 0.06
CA GLY A 39 4.86 3.67 0.05
C GLY A 39 5.12 2.22 -0.33
N LYS A 40 4.73 1.27 0.53
CA LYS A 40 4.96 -0.17 0.31
C LYS A 40 3.65 -0.95 0.47
N ILE A 41 3.55 -2.10 -0.17
CA ILE A 41 2.39 -2.98 0.01
C ILE A 41 2.28 -3.40 1.48
N TYR A 42 1.13 -3.09 2.09
CA TYR A 42 0.73 -3.56 3.39
C TYR A 42 -0.05 -4.88 3.27
N ASN A 43 0.47 -5.93 3.91
CA ASN A 43 -0.01 -7.31 3.77
C ASN A 43 -0.56 -7.93 5.07
N ASP A 44 -0.68 -7.17 6.16
CA ASP A 44 -1.29 -7.65 7.41
C ASP A 44 -2.81 -7.45 7.33
N TYR A 45 -3.49 -8.36 6.63
CA TYR A 45 -4.95 -8.31 6.42
C TYR A 45 -5.70 -8.94 7.60
N ALA A 46 -5.51 -8.40 8.80
CA ALA A 46 -6.49 -8.62 9.86
C ALA A 46 -7.81 -7.94 9.43
N ILE A 47 -8.93 -8.68 9.49
CA ILE A 47 -10.28 -8.13 9.22
C ILE A 47 -10.65 -7.03 10.26
N ARG A 48 -9.85 -6.93 11.35
CA ARG A 48 -9.89 -5.86 12.34
C ARG A 48 -8.46 -5.40 12.61
N GLY A 49 -8.12 -4.21 12.09
CA GLY A 49 -6.87 -3.53 12.41
C GLY A 49 -6.91 -2.86 13.78
N ALA A 50 -5.86 -2.10 14.11
CA ALA A 50 -5.79 -1.33 15.35
C ALA A 50 -6.84 -0.23 15.47
N CYS A 51 -7.51 0.13 14.37
CA CYS A 51 -8.63 1.04 14.43
C CYS A 51 -9.93 0.31 14.78
N PRO A 52 -10.56 0.65 15.93
CA PRO A 52 -11.82 0.03 16.33
C PRO A 52 -12.93 0.36 15.33
N ASP A 53 -13.86 -0.57 15.18
CA ASP A 53 -15.10 -0.43 14.40
C ASP A 53 -14.95 -0.11 12.91
N MET A 54 -13.74 -0.20 12.36
CA MET A 54 -13.51 -0.13 10.92
C MET A 54 -13.40 -1.52 10.30
N ASN A 55 -14.32 -1.81 9.38
CA ASN A 55 -14.26 -2.98 8.53
C ASN A 55 -13.63 -2.58 7.19
N TYR A 56 -12.60 -3.29 6.78
CA TYR A 56 -11.95 -3.15 5.49
C TYR A 56 -11.54 -4.53 4.99
N SER A 57 -11.37 -4.66 3.69
CA SER A 57 -11.01 -5.89 3.00
C SER A 57 -9.76 -5.68 2.16
N ALA A 58 -9.13 -6.78 1.76
CA ALA A 58 -7.99 -6.75 0.83
C ALA A 58 -8.33 -6.12 -0.55
N HIS A 59 -9.61 -5.88 -0.84
CA HIS A 59 -10.06 -5.24 -2.08
C HIS A 59 -10.23 -3.73 -1.97
N ASP A 60 -10.15 -3.16 -0.76
CA ASP A 60 -10.32 -1.73 -0.55
C ASP A 60 -9.00 -0.98 -0.74
N ALA A 61 -9.07 0.24 -1.26
CA ALA A 61 -7.93 1.14 -1.35
C ALA A 61 -7.78 1.88 0.00
N PHE A 62 -6.77 1.51 0.79
CA PHE A 62 -6.55 2.05 2.12
C PHE A 62 -5.05 2.24 2.40
N ALA A 63 -4.76 2.98 3.47
CA ALA A 63 -3.41 3.18 3.97
C ALA A 63 -3.27 2.76 5.44
N THR A 64 -2.04 2.49 5.83
CA THR A 64 -1.62 2.25 7.21
C THR A 64 -0.36 3.08 7.48
N VAL A 65 -0.30 3.71 8.65
CA VAL A 65 0.79 4.61 9.03
C VAL A 65 1.64 3.96 10.12
N ASN A 66 2.93 4.28 10.23
CA ASN A 66 3.74 3.73 11.31
C ASN A 66 3.22 4.15 12.71
N ALA A 67 3.73 3.54 13.77
CA ALA A 67 3.27 3.79 15.14
C ALA A 67 3.36 5.26 15.60
N ALA A 68 4.39 6.00 15.21
CA ALA A 68 4.57 7.39 15.60
C ALA A 68 3.51 8.30 14.97
N GLN A 69 3.26 8.14 13.66
CA GLN A 69 2.20 8.85 12.94
C GLN A 69 0.80 8.32 13.28
N PHE A 70 0.68 7.08 13.76
CA PHE A 70 -0.59 6.47 14.11
C PHE A 70 -1.18 7.00 15.43
N GLY A 71 -0.35 7.27 16.45
CA GLY A 71 -0.82 7.74 17.76
C GLY A 71 -1.52 6.66 18.60
N SER A 72 -2.29 7.08 19.61
CA SER A 72 -2.97 6.18 20.57
C SER A 72 -4.48 6.25 20.43
N VAL A 73 -5.12 5.10 20.19
CA VAL A 73 -6.58 4.99 20.14
C VAL A 73 -7.18 5.24 21.52
N LYS A 74 -6.52 4.78 22.58
CA LYS A 74 -7.02 4.90 23.97
C LYS A 74 -7.13 6.36 24.42
N ASP A 75 -6.22 7.19 23.94
CA ASP A 75 -6.11 8.59 24.37
C ASP A 75 -6.72 9.57 23.35
N GLY A 76 -7.41 9.04 22.32
CA GLY A 76 -8.07 9.84 21.28
C GLY A 76 -7.12 10.56 20.31
N THR A 77 -5.81 10.34 20.41
CA THR A 77 -4.79 10.99 19.58
C THR A 77 -4.56 10.27 18.25
N SER A 78 -5.18 9.11 18.06
CA SER A 78 -4.92 8.28 16.89
C SER A 78 -5.28 8.92 15.56
N ALA A 79 -4.63 8.45 14.49
CA ALA A 79 -4.95 8.76 13.11
C ALA A 79 -6.10 7.89 12.55
N CYS A 80 -6.74 7.05 13.38
CA CYS A 80 -7.82 6.19 12.93
C CYS A 80 -8.96 6.96 12.28
N GLY A 81 -9.34 6.52 11.08
CA GLY A 81 -10.45 7.10 10.33
C GLY A 81 -10.14 8.43 9.65
N LYS A 82 -8.96 9.01 9.92
CA LYS A 82 -8.40 10.11 9.13
C LYS A 82 -7.93 9.59 7.77
N TYR A 83 -7.46 10.50 6.93
CA TYR A 83 -6.99 10.18 5.59
C TYR A 83 -5.52 10.56 5.44
N VAL A 84 -4.84 9.91 4.52
CA VAL A 84 -3.57 10.37 3.98
C VAL A 84 -3.80 10.90 2.58
N LYS A 85 -3.20 12.05 2.28
CA LYS A 85 -3.03 12.55 0.92
C LYS A 85 -1.62 12.19 0.47
N VAL A 86 -1.51 11.48 -0.64
CA VAL A 86 -0.27 10.85 -1.11
C VAL A 86 0.01 11.29 -2.53
N ASN A 87 1.21 11.78 -2.77
CA ASN A 87 1.70 12.15 -4.09
C ASN A 87 2.86 11.22 -4.44
N HIS A 88 2.93 10.77 -5.70
CA HIS A 88 4.11 10.09 -6.19
C HIS A 88 5.22 11.13 -6.38
N ALA A 89 6.42 10.88 -5.85
CA ALA A 89 7.52 11.86 -5.87
C ALA A 89 7.88 12.30 -7.31
N ASP A 90 7.79 11.39 -8.28
CA ASP A 90 8.06 11.70 -9.69
C ASP A 90 6.91 12.45 -10.40
N THR A 91 5.71 12.45 -9.83
CA THR A 91 4.52 13.13 -10.40
C THR A 91 3.76 13.91 -9.32
N PRO A 92 4.36 14.96 -8.76
CA PRO A 92 3.85 15.64 -7.55
C PRO A 92 2.53 16.39 -7.77
N SER A 93 2.10 16.60 -9.02
CA SER A 93 0.83 17.25 -9.36
C SER A 93 -0.40 16.34 -9.18
N LYS A 94 -0.20 15.01 -9.10
CA LYS A 94 -1.28 14.05 -8.88
C LYS A 94 -1.27 13.56 -7.43
N HIS A 95 -2.39 13.74 -6.75
CA HIS A 95 -2.57 13.31 -5.37
C HIS A 95 -3.64 12.23 -5.29
N TYR A 96 -3.48 11.33 -4.32
CA TYR A 96 -4.39 10.26 -4.00
C TYR A 96 -4.76 10.31 -2.54
N ILE A 97 -6.00 9.95 -2.19
CA ILE A 97 -6.50 10.05 -0.83
C ILE A 97 -6.92 8.67 -0.36
N TYR A 98 -6.34 8.20 0.75
CA TYR A 98 -6.63 6.88 1.31
C TYR A 98 -6.98 7.01 2.78
N LYS A 99 -7.97 6.26 3.25
CA LYS A 99 -8.29 6.24 4.69
C LYS A 99 -7.27 5.41 5.45
N ILE A 100 -6.95 5.86 6.65
CA ILE A 100 -6.09 5.15 7.59
C ILE A 100 -6.97 4.14 8.34
N VAL A 101 -6.68 2.85 8.15
CA VAL A 101 -7.48 1.75 8.72
C VAL A 101 -6.73 0.90 9.75
N ASP A 102 -5.42 1.00 9.77
CA ASP A 102 -4.54 0.30 10.72
C ASP A 102 -3.20 1.04 10.88
N TYR A 103 -2.38 0.61 11.83
CA TYR A 103 -0.97 0.98 11.89
C TYR A 103 -0.09 -0.07 11.21
N CYS A 104 0.97 0.41 10.59
CA CYS A 104 1.99 -0.40 9.98
C CYS A 104 3.08 -0.76 11.00
N LYS A 105 3.07 -2.01 11.49
CA LYS A 105 4.04 -2.55 12.45
C LYS A 105 5.50 -2.52 11.97
N HIS A 106 5.70 -2.51 10.66
CA HIS A 106 7.03 -2.59 10.02
C HIS A 106 7.34 -1.40 9.11
N CYS A 107 6.78 -0.23 9.43
CA CYS A 107 7.07 1.00 8.72
C CYS A 107 7.99 1.89 9.57
N ASN A 108 9.05 2.41 8.94
CA ASN A 108 9.88 3.45 9.56
C ASN A 108 9.16 4.82 9.53
N ASN A 109 9.76 5.81 10.18
CA ASN A 109 9.28 7.19 10.09
C ASN A 109 9.21 7.65 8.62
N GLY A 110 8.09 8.22 8.20
CA GLY A 110 7.83 8.65 6.82
C GLY A 110 7.42 7.54 5.84
N GLU A 111 7.49 6.26 6.23
CA GLU A 111 6.96 5.17 5.41
C GLU A 111 5.46 4.99 5.58
N LEU A 112 4.81 4.58 4.51
CA LEU A 112 3.37 4.37 4.45
C LEU A 112 3.09 2.95 3.94
N GLY A 113 2.29 2.20 4.69
CA GLY A 113 1.70 0.96 4.19
C GLY A 113 0.50 1.29 3.32
N LEU A 114 0.41 0.67 2.15
CA LEU A 114 -0.67 0.88 1.19
C LEU A 114 -1.25 -0.48 0.79
N SER A 115 -2.57 -0.57 0.71
CA SER A 115 -3.19 -1.78 0.18
C SER A 115 -2.78 -2.02 -1.27
N GLU A 116 -2.90 -3.26 -1.76
CA GLU A 116 -2.54 -3.58 -3.14
C GLU A 116 -3.33 -2.73 -4.16
N PRO A 117 -4.65 -2.47 -4.00
CA PRO A 117 -5.35 -1.50 -4.84
C PRO A 117 -4.74 -0.08 -4.79
N ALA A 118 -4.40 0.42 -3.60
CA ALA A 118 -3.88 1.78 -3.44
C ALA A 118 -2.50 1.97 -4.09
N ILE A 119 -1.54 1.05 -3.85
CA ILE A 119 -0.21 1.20 -4.46
C ILE A 119 -0.25 1.08 -6.00
N ARG A 120 -1.19 0.29 -6.54
CA ARG A 120 -1.35 0.09 -7.99
C ARG A 120 -1.88 1.35 -8.70
N GLU A 121 -2.59 2.21 -7.99
CA GLU A 121 -3.00 3.52 -8.50
C GLU A 121 -1.82 4.49 -8.56
N LEU A 122 -0.91 4.40 -7.58
CA LEU A 122 0.29 5.24 -7.50
C LEU A 122 1.38 4.81 -8.48
N THR A 123 1.62 3.50 -8.61
CA THR A 123 2.75 2.96 -9.38
C THR A 123 2.48 1.54 -9.89
N ASN A 124 3.22 1.13 -10.93
CA ASN A 124 3.24 -0.25 -11.42
C ASN A 124 4.26 -1.15 -10.66
N SER A 125 4.89 -0.62 -9.62
CA SER A 125 5.87 -1.30 -8.76
C SER A 125 5.23 -1.79 -7.44
N SER A 126 5.98 -2.58 -6.66
CA SER A 126 5.60 -2.98 -5.30
C SER A 126 5.81 -1.87 -4.26
N HIS A 127 6.44 -0.77 -4.65
CA HIS A 127 6.74 0.38 -3.82
C HIS A 127 6.89 1.65 -4.66
N ALA A 128 6.65 2.80 -4.06
CA ALA A 128 6.85 4.11 -4.66
C ALA A 128 7.55 5.06 -3.68
N ARG A 129 8.35 5.98 -4.19
CA ARG A 129 8.74 7.18 -3.43
C ARG A 129 7.55 8.11 -3.39
N ILE A 130 7.17 8.53 -2.19
CA ILE A 130 5.96 9.31 -1.96
C ILE A 130 6.24 10.50 -1.06
N ASP A 131 5.47 11.55 -1.28
CA ASP A 131 5.27 12.64 -0.34
C ASP A 131 3.83 12.56 0.16
N TRP A 132 3.62 12.66 1.46
CA TRP A 132 2.29 12.48 2.04
C TRP A 132 2.06 13.29 3.32
N GLU A 133 0.79 13.55 3.61
CA GLU A 133 0.32 14.27 4.79
C GLU A 133 -0.95 13.63 5.34
N ILE A 134 -1.18 13.70 6.65
CA ILE A 134 -2.45 13.29 7.26
C ILE A 134 -3.44 14.45 7.17
N ILE A 135 -4.61 14.19 6.61
CA ILE A 135 -5.69 15.18 6.45
C ILE A 135 -6.97 14.71 7.16
N ASN A 136 -7.84 15.66 7.51
CA ASN A 136 -9.15 15.35 8.06
C ASN A 136 -10.19 15.19 6.94
N HIS A 137 -11.34 14.59 7.26
CA HIS A 137 -12.43 14.40 6.30
C HIS A 137 -12.96 15.71 5.69
N LYS A 138 -12.90 16.84 6.42
CA LYS A 138 -13.37 18.13 5.89
C LYS A 138 -12.45 18.70 4.81
N ASP A 139 -11.20 18.24 4.79
CA ASP A 139 -10.17 18.69 3.84
C ASP A 139 -10.24 17.90 2.52
N THR A 140 -11.03 16.82 2.49
CA THR A 140 -11.35 16.12 1.24
C THR A 140 -12.43 16.91 0.52
N SER A 141 -12.06 17.73 -0.47
CA SER A 141 -13.04 18.42 -1.31
C SER A 141 -14.02 17.40 -1.92
N GLU A 142 -15.33 17.62 -1.79
CA GLU A 142 -16.40 16.73 -2.31
C GLU A 142 -16.30 16.44 -3.82
N ASN A 143 -15.43 17.18 -4.53
CA ASN A 143 -15.22 17.08 -5.98
C ASN A 143 -13.86 16.46 -6.39
N SER A 144 -13.10 15.88 -5.46
CA SER A 144 -11.96 15.02 -5.81
C SER A 144 -12.48 13.67 -6.27
N GLU A 145 -12.13 13.26 -7.48
CA GLU A 145 -12.53 12.01 -8.14
C GLU A 145 -12.28 10.73 -7.30
N LEU A 146 -11.54 10.85 -6.19
CA LEU A 146 -10.97 9.76 -5.39
C LEU A 146 -11.65 9.52 -4.02
N VAL A 147 -12.62 10.33 -3.60
CA VAL A 147 -13.38 10.06 -2.34
C VAL A 147 -14.36 8.87 -2.48
N LYS A 148 -14.58 8.37 -3.71
CA LYS A 148 -15.51 7.25 -3.99
C LYS A 148 -15.02 5.85 -3.57
N ALA A 149 -13.83 5.72 -2.98
CA ALA A 149 -13.20 4.42 -2.73
C ALA A 149 -13.71 3.64 -1.49
N PHE A 150 -14.78 4.09 -0.81
CA PHE A 150 -15.40 3.33 0.30
C PHE A 150 -16.70 2.61 -0.04
N SER A 151 -17.13 2.63 -1.31
CA SER A 151 -18.28 1.84 -1.72
C SER A 151 -18.12 1.34 -3.15
N TYR A 152 -17.54 0.14 -3.30
CA TYR A 152 -17.78 -0.67 -4.50
C TYR A 152 -19.25 -1.10 -4.50
N ASN A 153 -20.13 -0.19 -4.91
CA ASN A 153 -21.53 -0.50 -5.09
C ASN A 153 -21.71 -1.17 -6.46
N LYS A 154 -22.10 -2.44 -6.40
CA LYS A 154 -22.42 -3.32 -7.51
C LYS A 154 -23.51 -2.69 -8.38
N LYS A 155 -23.16 -2.10 -9.52
CA LYS A 155 -24.11 -1.86 -10.62
C LYS A 155 -23.51 -2.29 -11.95
N SER A 156 -23.73 -3.57 -12.25
CA SER A 156 -23.72 -4.11 -13.61
C SER A 156 -24.74 -3.32 -14.43
N LYS A 157 -24.28 -2.38 -15.26
CA LYS A 157 -25.05 -1.87 -16.40
C LYS A 157 -24.59 -2.60 -17.66
N SER A 158 -25.36 -3.63 -18.01
CA SER A 158 -25.35 -4.24 -19.34
C SER A 158 -25.66 -3.14 -20.36
N THR A 159 -24.64 -2.70 -21.09
CA THR A 159 -24.82 -1.99 -22.36
C THR A 159 -24.27 -2.89 -23.45
N LYS A 160 -25.21 -3.51 -24.19
CA LYS A 160 -24.91 -4.23 -25.42
C LYS A 160 -24.34 -3.20 -26.40
N LYS A 161 -23.06 -3.31 -26.73
CA LYS A 161 -22.52 -2.72 -27.95
C LYS A 161 -21.99 -3.86 -28.82
N SER A 162 -22.75 -4.12 -29.88
CA SER A 162 -22.33 -4.90 -31.03
C SER A 162 -21.11 -4.23 -31.67
N VAL A 163 -20.13 -5.02 -32.11
CA VAL A 163 -19.44 -4.89 -33.40
C VAL A 163 -18.42 -6.04 -33.55
N SER A 164 -18.62 -6.75 -34.67
CA SER A 164 -17.73 -7.60 -35.49
C SER A 164 -16.72 -8.56 -34.85
N LYS A 165 -16.97 -9.85 -35.12
CA LYS A 165 -16.07 -11.00 -34.98
C LYS A 165 -14.76 -10.82 -35.77
N LYS A 166 -13.60 -10.89 -35.08
CA LYS A 166 -12.35 -11.46 -35.64
C LYS A 166 -11.55 -12.21 -34.56
N SER A 167 -11.30 -13.49 -34.84
CA SER A 167 -10.33 -14.46 -34.28
C SER A 167 -10.09 -14.53 -32.77
N SER A 168 -10.55 -15.63 -32.17
CA SER A 168 -10.34 -16.05 -30.79
C SER A 168 -8.87 -16.28 -30.42
N HIS A 169 -8.27 -15.34 -29.69
CA HIS A 169 -7.19 -15.67 -28.75
C HIS A 169 -7.82 -15.77 -27.35
N SER A 170 -7.81 -16.98 -26.80
CA SER A 170 -8.17 -17.24 -25.40
C SER A 170 -7.33 -16.32 -24.50
N HIS A 171 -7.91 -15.20 -24.07
CA HIS A 171 -7.34 -14.40 -23.00
C HIS A 171 -7.44 -15.25 -21.73
N TYR A 172 -6.41 -16.06 -21.47
CA TYR A 172 -6.20 -16.66 -20.16
C TYR A 172 -6.09 -15.49 -19.16
N ARG A 173 -7.23 -15.07 -18.59
CA ARG A 173 -7.26 -14.03 -17.56
C ARG A 173 -6.50 -14.57 -16.36
N TRP A 174 -5.29 -14.07 -16.17
CA TRP A 174 -4.47 -14.33 -14.98
C TRP A 174 -5.19 -13.74 -13.78
N ARG A 175 -5.28 -14.51 -12.68
CA ARG A 175 -6.05 -14.12 -11.50
C ARG A 175 -5.17 -13.50 -10.42
N TYR A 176 -3.90 -13.89 -10.39
CA TYR A 176 -2.95 -13.51 -9.35
C TYR A 176 -1.63 -13.07 -9.99
N ARG A 177 -0.93 -12.17 -9.30
CA ARG A 177 0.38 -11.68 -9.67
C ARG A 177 1.22 -11.55 -8.41
N GLY A 178 2.53 -11.74 -8.53
CA GLY A 178 3.41 -11.57 -7.39
C GLY A 178 4.82 -12.02 -7.69
N ARG A 179 5.68 -11.76 -6.71
CA ARG A 179 7.07 -12.19 -6.71
C ARG A 179 7.18 -13.72 -6.71
N GLY A 180 8.09 -14.25 -7.51
CA GLY A 180 8.49 -15.65 -7.52
C GLY A 180 9.93 -15.82 -7.07
N THR A 181 10.19 -16.69 -6.11
CA THR A 181 11.55 -17.16 -5.75
C THR A 181 11.68 -18.65 -6.03
N TRP A 182 12.75 -19.27 -5.54
CA TRP A 182 12.89 -20.72 -5.54
C TRP A 182 13.36 -21.27 -4.19
N PHE A 183 12.96 -22.52 -3.89
CA PHE A 183 13.32 -23.24 -2.66
C PHE A 183 14.12 -24.52 -2.95
N SER A 184 14.58 -25.20 -1.90
CA SER A 184 15.45 -26.40 -2.02
C SER A 184 15.08 -27.57 -1.10
N ASP A 185 13.98 -27.47 -0.37
CA ASP A 185 13.46 -28.49 0.53
C ASP A 185 13.10 -29.80 -0.21
N THR A 186 12.84 -30.87 0.52
CA THR A 186 12.47 -32.18 -0.09
C THR A 186 11.19 -32.77 0.49
N PHE A 187 10.51 -32.00 1.33
CA PHE A 187 9.26 -32.33 1.99
C PHE A 187 8.52 -31.02 2.28
N GLY A 188 7.19 -31.04 2.18
CA GLY A 188 6.37 -29.84 2.36
C GLY A 188 5.19 -30.07 3.28
N SER A 189 4.52 -28.97 3.63
CA SER A 189 3.35 -28.93 4.51
C SER A 189 2.18 -29.81 4.05
N CYS A 190 2.15 -30.23 2.78
CA CYS A 190 1.16 -31.15 2.24
C CYS A 190 1.41 -32.63 2.59
N GLY A 191 2.46 -32.95 3.34
CA GLY A 191 2.69 -34.27 3.91
C GLY A 191 3.33 -35.28 2.96
N GLU A 192 3.89 -34.84 1.84
CA GLU A 192 4.55 -35.70 0.85
C GLU A 192 5.99 -35.26 0.59
N ARG A 193 6.84 -36.23 0.21
CA ARG A 193 8.19 -35.96 -0.29
C ARG A 193 8.15 -35.62 -1.78
N PHE A 194 9.06 -34.77 -2.21
CA PHE A 194 9.21 -34.39 -3.61
C PHE A 194 10.67 -34.11 -3.96
N SER A 195 10.95 -34.03 -5.26
CA SER A 195 12.25 -33.70 -5.82
C SER A 195 12.29 -32.25 -6.30
N GLN A 196 13.46 -31.62 -6.24
CA GLN A 196 13.69 -30.28 -6.80
C GLN A 196 13.64 -30.24 -8.35
N ASN A 197 13.56 -31.41 -8.98
CA ASN A 197 13.32 -31.56 -10.41
C ASN A 197 11.83 -31.63 -10.76
N ASP A 198 10.94 -31.72 -9.77
CA ASP A 198 9.50 -31.78 -10.01
C ASP A 198 8.94 -30.41 -10.35
N MET A 199 7.85 -30.36 -11.12
CA MET A 199 7.12 -29.12 -11.42
C MET A 199 6.17 -28.77 -10.27
N ILE A 200 6.74 -28.24 -9.19
CA ILE A 200 6.04 -27.97 -7.93
C ILE A 200 6.26 -26.54 -7.42
N VAL A 201 5.44 -26.13 -6.46
CA VAL A 201 5.45 -24.80 -5.83
C VAL A 201 5.06 -24.87 -4.35
N ALA A 202 5.71 -24.05 -3.53
CA ALA A 202 5.20 -23.65 -2.23
C ALA A 202 4.28 -22.43 -2.40
N LEU A 203 3.01 -22.59 -2.07
CA LEU A 203 1.98 -21.55 -2.23
C LEU A 203 1.97 -20.65 -1.00
N ASN A 204 1.81 -19.33 -1.17
CA ASN A 204 1.70 -18.44 -0.03
C ASN A 204 0.56 -18.85 0.93
N GLU A 205 0.83 -18.69 2.22
CA GLU A 205 -0.06 -19.08 3.31
C GLU A 205 -1.50 -18.56 3.14
N ALA A 206 -1.67 -17.31 2.72
CA ALA A 206 -2.98 -16.69 2.53
C ALA A 206 -3.83 -17.39 1.45
N GLN A 207 -3.21 -17.93 0.40
CA GLN A 207 -3.90 -18.63 -0.69
C GLN A 207 -3.89 -20.16 -0.54
N MET A 208 -3.07 -20.71 0.36
CA MET A 208 -3.08 -22.13 0.70
C MET A 208 -4.40 -22.56 1.36
N GLY A 209 -5.06 -21.65 2.09
CA GLY A 209 -6.25 -21.98 2.87
C GLY A 209 -5.91 -22.80 4.11
N LYS A 210 -6.89 -23.55 4.64
CA LYS A 210 -6.63 -24.44 5.79
C LYS A 210 -5.66 -25.55 5.37
N MET A 211 -4.60 -25.77 6.14
CA MET A 211 -3.58 -26.77 5.83
C MET A 211 -4.18 -28.18 5.66
N TRP A 212 -5.15 -28.53 6.50
CA TRP A 212 -5.86 -29.81 6.47
C TRP A 212 -7.35 -29.62 6.19
N GLY A 213 -7.92 -30.53 5.39
CA GLY A 213 -9.34 -30.59 5.07
C GLY A 213 -9.71 -30.02 3.69
N PRO A 214 -11.02 -29.93 3.37
CA PRO A 214 -11.51 -29.71 2.00
C PRO A 214 -11.20 -28.32 1.42
N ARG A 215 -10.71 -27.38 2.25
CA ARG A 215 -10.32 -26.03 1.82
C ARG A 215 -8.82 -25.90 1.55
N SER A 216 -8.03 -26.94 1.83
CA SER A 216 -6.60 -26.99 1.51
C SER A 216 -6.36 -26.91 0.00
N LYS A 217 -5.25 -26.30 -0.39
CA LYS A 217 -4.77 -26.28 -1.77
C LYS A 217 -3.66 -27.28 -2.04
N CYS A 218 -3.36 -28.17 -1.09
CA CYS A 218 -2.47 -29.30 -1.36
C CYS A 218 -2.95 -30.12 -2.57
N GLY A 219 -2.02 -30.40 -3.49
CA GLY A 219 -2.30 -31.09 -4.75
C GLY A 219 -2.96 -30.23 -5.84
N ALA A 220 -3.40 -29.01 -5.54
CA ALA A 220 -3.96 -28.12 -6.54
C ALA A 220 -2.91 -27.77 -7.61
N LYS A 221 -3.36 -27.56 -8.85
CA LYS A 221 -2.50 -27.13 -9.95
C LYS A 221 -2.69 -25.65 -10.21
N ILE A 222 -1.58 -24.97 -10.47
CA ILE A 222 -1.58 -23.59 -10.93
C ILE A 222 -0.82 -23.48 -12.25
N ARG A 223 -1.34 -22.65 -13.16
CA ARG A 223 -0.61 -22.22 -14.35
C ARG A 223 0.15 -20.94 -14.01
N VAL A 224 1.44 -20.90 -14.30
CA VAL A 224 2.36 -19.79 -13.99
C VAL A 224 3.03 -19.28 -15.26
N THR A 225 3.25 -17.97 -15.34
CA THR A 225 4.05 -17.32 -16.37
C THR A 225 4.89 -16.22 -15.74
N ALA A 226 6.18 -16.14 -16.07
CA ALA A 226 6.99 -14.97 -15.75
C ALA A 226 6.69 -13.80 -16.70
N ARG A 227 6.76 -12.57 -16.19
CA ARG A 227 6.66 -11.35 -16.99
C ARG A 227 7.75 -11.35 -18.07
N GLY A 228 7.36 -10.97 -19.29
CA GLY A 228 8.24 -11.02 -20.47
C GLY A 228 8.34 -12.41 -21.12
N SER A 229 7.85 -13.47 -20.47
CA SER A 229 7.80 -14.80 -21.09
C SER A 229 6.48 -15.01 -21.85
N SER A 230 6.60 -15.59 -23.06
CA SER A 230 5.47 -16.14 -23.82
C SER A 230 5.12 -17.57 -23.38
N LYS A 231 5.99 -18.23 -22.61
CA LYS A 231 5.81 -19.60 -22.14
C LYS A 231 5.09 -19.62 -20.78
N SER A 232 4.31 -20.67 -20.54
CA SER A 232 3.68 -20.94 -19.25
C SER A 232 3.99 -22.35 -18.81
N ILE A 233 4.09 -22.56 -17.49
CA ILE A 233 4.24 -23.87 -16.89
C ILE A 233 3.02 -24.18 -16.02
N VAL A 234 2.77 -25.47 -15.78
CA VAL A 234 1.83 -25.92 -14.76
C VAL A 234 2.65 -26.52 -13.63
N VAL A 235 2.39 -26.06 -12.41
CA VAL A 235 3.03 -26.59 -11.19
C VAL A 235 1.98 -27.04 -10.19
N ARG A 236 2.34 -28.01 -9.36
CA ARG A 236 1.49 -28.56 -8.31
C ARG A 236 1.87 -27.98 -6.95
N VAL A 237 0.88 -27.62 -6.16
CA VAL A 237 1.07 -27.11 -4.79
C VAL A 237 1.40 -28.28 -3.87
N VAL A 238 2.57 -28.23 -3.24
CA VAL A 238 3.09 -29.29 -2.35
C VAL A 238 3.56 -28.78 -1.00
N ASP A 239 3.63 -27.46 -0.84
CA ASP A 239 4.13 -26.83 0.37
C ASP A 239 3.50 -25.45 0.57
N THR A 240 3.64 -24.92 1.79
CA THR A 240 3.21 -23.58 2.16
C THR A 240 4.44 -22.69 2.27
N CYS A 241 4.49 -21.62 1.48
CA CYS A 241 5.44 -20.55 1.73
C CYS A 241 4.88 -19.64 2.84
N PRO A 242 5.52 -19.55 4.01
CA PRO A 242 5.01 -18.77 5.14
C PRO A 242 4.88 -17.28 4.83
N HIS A 243 3.94 -16.58 5.48
CA HIS A 243 3.70 -15.15 5.22
C HIS A 243 4.94 -14.24 5.33
N ARG A 244 5.90 -14.59 6.21
CA ARG A 244 7.18 -13.87 6.37
C ARG A 244 8.06 -13.89 5.11
N PHE A 245 7.82 -14.86 4.22
CA PHE A 245 8.57 -15.03 2.98
C PHE A 245 7.71 -14.83 1.74
N CYS A 246 6.42 -15.18 1.76
CA CYS A 246 5.51 -15.00 0.63
C CYS A 246 4.22 -14.29 1.03
N SER A 247 4.03 -13.10 0.49
CA SER A 247 2.75 -12.38 0.56
C SER A 247 1.72 -12.97 -0.42
N TYR A 248 0.47 -12.49 -0.35
CA TYR A 248 -0.57 -12.85 -1.31
C TYR A 248 -0.06 -12.68 -2.76
N GLY A 249 -0.37 -13.65 -3.61
CA GLY A 249 0.07 -13.69 -5.01
C GLY A 249 1.53 -14.11 -5.21
N GLN A 250 2.36 -14.15 -4.16
CA GLN A 250 3.75 -14.61 -4.26
C GLN A 250 3.83 -16.14 -4.23
N LEU A 251 4.85 -16.68 -4.87
CA LEU A 251 5.11 -18.11 -5.00
C LEU A 251 6.58 -18.42 -4.74
N ASP A 252 6.86 -19.58 -4.15
CA ASP A 252 8.22 -20.11 -4.08
C ASP A 252 8.31 -21.38 -4.92
N LEU A 253 8.94 -21.30 -6.09
CA LEU A 253 8.94 -22.37 -7.08
C LEU A 253 10.02 -23.41 -6.76
N SER A 254 9.81 -24.66 -7.17
CA SER A 254 10.95 -25.60 -7.27
C SER A 254 12.02 -25.05 -8.21
N GLN A 255 13.25 -25.54 -8.04
CA GLN A 255 14.36 -25.15 -8.91
C GLN A 255 14.09 -25.45 -10.39
N ALA A 256 13.49 -26.60 -10.72
CA ALA A 256 13.10 -26.91 -12.09
C ALA A 256 12.05 -25.93 -12.63
N ALA A 257 10.99 -25.63 -11.86
CA ALA A 257 9.96 -24.68 -12.26
C ALA A 257 10.51 -23.25 -12.45
N PHE A 258 11.41 -22.79 -11.59
CA PHE A 258 12.06 -21.48 -11.74
C PHE A 258 12.95 -21.42 -12.98
N LYS A 259 13.74 -22.48 -13.22
CA LYS A 259 14.66 -22.61 -14.37
C LYS A 259 13.96 -22.58 -15.73
N HIS A 260 12.66 -22.85 -15.80
CA HIS A 260 11.88 -22.64 -17.02
C HIS A 260 11.78 -21.16 -17.45
N PHE A 261 11.97 -20.21 -16.53
CA PHE A 261 11.85 -18.78 -16.80
C PHE A 261 13.18 -18.03 -16.72
N ALA A 262 14.08 -18.42 -15.83
CA ALA A 262 15.40 -17.81 -15.68
C ALA A 262 16.38 -18.71 -14.94
N HIS A 263 17.68 -18.42 -15.09
CA HIS A 263 18.71 -19.02 -14.24
C HIS A 263 18.47 -18.68 -12.75
N LYS A 264 18.81 -19.58 -11.82
CA LYS A 264 18.54 -19.43 -10.38
C LYS A 264 19.19 -18.19 -9.77
N ASP A 265 20.34 -17.76 -10.30
CA ASP A 265 21.07 -16.58 -9.82
C ASP A 265 20.30 -15.27 -10.01
N LYS A 266 19.28 -15.27 -10.87
CA LYS A 266 18.35 -14.14 -10.95
C LYS A 266 17.61 -13.92 -9.62
N GLY A 267 17.41 -14.97 -8.83
CA GLY A 267 16.79 -14.97 -7.50
C GLY A 267 15.28 -14.71 -7.50
N ILE A 268 14.83 -13.69 -8.24
CA ILE A 268 13.47 -13.18 -8.19
C ILE A 268 12.86 -13.04 -9.60
N LEU A 269 11.60 -13.45 -9.74
CA LEU A 269 10.76 -13.27 -10.92
C LEU A 269 9.50 -12.46 -10.60
N ASP A 270 8.98 -11.72 -11.58
CA ASP A 270 7.62 -11.18 -11.55
C ASP A 270 6.70 -12.20 -12.24
N LEU A 271 5.78 -12.81 -11.49
CA LEU A 271 4.91 -13.89 -11.96
C LEU A 271 3.46 -13.43 -12.10
N ARG A 272 2.78 -14.05 -13.07
CA ARG A 272 1.31 -14.06 -13.17
C ARG A 272 0.84 -15.51 -13.19
N TRP A 273 -0.21 -15.82 -12.45
CA TRP A 273 -0.67 -17.19 -12.33
C TRP A 273 -2.17 -17.30 -12.01
N LYS A 274 -2.68 -18.52 -12.09
CA LYS A 274 -4.05 -18.88 -11.70
C LYS A 274 -4.16 -20.37 -11.37
N PHE A 275 -5.10 -20.73 -10.50
CA PHE A 275 -5.59 -22.10 -10.39
C PHE A 275 -6.20 -22.57 -11.71
N ILE A 276 -6.07 -23.86 -11.98
CA ILE A 276 -6.62 -24.53 -13.18
C ILE A 276 -7.37 -25.81 -12.80
#